data_AF-A0A517X182-F1
#
_entry.id   AF-A0A517X182-F1
#
_cell.length_a   1.000
_cell.length_b   1.000
_cell.length_c   1.000
_cell.angle_alpha   90.00
_cell.angle_beta   90.00
_cell.angle_gamma   90.00
#
_symmetry.space_group_name_H-M   'P 1'
#
loop_
_entity.id
_entity.type
_entity.pdbx_description
1 polymer ?
#
loop_
_entity_poly.entity_id
_entity_poly.type
_entity_poly.pdbx_seq_one_letter_code
_entity_poly.pdbx_strand_id
1 'polypeptide(L)' 'MKRNRKIVQVELNTDEWLPLSRYAAKEKRSIRGIAKEQLMPLIQEAKRKFPRQPINASPPIDDVH' A
#
# COMPACT_ATOMS: atom_id res chain seq x y z
N MET A 1 -2.53 10.78 16.19
CA MET A 1 -2.07 10.97 14.78
C MET A 1 -2.94 10.15 13.83
N LYS A 2 -3.67 10.79 12.89
CA LYS A 2 -4.40 10.07 11.84
C LYS A 2 -3.39 9.36 10.94
N ARG A 3 -3.46 8.03 10.82
CA ARG A 3 -2.67 7.29 9.82
C ARG A 3 -3.10 7.78 8.43
N ASN A 4 -2.17 8.41 7.71
CA ASN A 4 -2.43 8.86 6.35
C ASN A 4 -2.48 7.63 5.42
N ARG A 5 -3.67 7.10 5.18
CA ARG A 5 -3.89 5.93 4.32
C ARG A 5 -4.28 6.42 2.94
N LYS A 6 -3.61 5.90 1.91
CA LYS A 6 -4.04 6.06 0.51
C LYS A 6 -4.85 4.83 0.11
N ILE A 7 -5.93 5.06 -0.64
CA ILE A 7 -6.82 4.01 -1.15
C ILE A 7 -6.41 3.73 -2.60
N VAL A 8 -6.32 2.46 -2.94
CA VAL A 8 -6.15 1.98 -4.32
C VAL A 8 -7.40 1.17 -4.63
N GLN A 9 -8.05 1.48 -5.75
CA GLN A 9 -9.17 0.72 -6.28
C GLN A 9 -8.66 -0.18 -7.40
N VAL A 10 -9.15 -1.42 -7.41
CA VAL A 10 -8.85 -2.41 -8.45
C VAL A 10 -10.20 -2.94 -8.92
N GLU A 11 -10.43 -2.84 -10.22
CA GLU A 11 -11.62 -3.42 -10.85
C GLU A 11 -11.37 -4.91 -11.10
N LEU A 12 -12.30 -5.74 -10.64
CA LEU A 12 -12.28 -7.18 -10.83
C LEU A 12 -13.60 -7.58 -11.48
N ASN A 13 -13.53 -8.44 -12.49
CA ASN A 13 -14.74 -9.05 -13.05
C ASN A 13 -15.26 -10.18 -12.13
N THR A 14 -16.41 -10.76 -12.49
CA THR A 14 -17.05 -11.82 -11.69
C THR A 14 -16.17 -13.07 -11.56
N ASP A 15 -15.47 -13.44 -12.64
CA ASP A 15 -14.62 -14.64 -12.70
C ASP A 15 -13.31 -14.48 -11.90
N GLU A 16 -12.90 -13.25 -11.62
CA GLU A 16 -11.77 -12.93 -10.74
C GLU A 16 -12.21 -12.78 -9.28
N TRP A 17 -13.35 -12.12 -9.05
CA TRP A 17 -13.84 -11.83 -7.70
C TRP A 17 -14.28 -13.09 -6.94
N LEU A 18 -15.04 -13.97 -7.59
CA LEU A 18 -15.63 -15.12 -6.92
C LEU A 18 -14.57 -16.12 -6.40
N PRO A 19 -13.54 -16.51 -7.19
CA PRO A 19 -12.45 -17.33 -6.68
C PRO A 19 -11.65 -16.65 -5.57
N LEU A 20 -11.34 -15.35 -5.71
CA LEU A 20 -10.59 -14.59 -4.70
C LEU A 20 -11.32 -14.55 -3.36
N SER A 21 -12.63 -14.31 -3.38
CA SER A 21 -13.47 -14.30 -2.18
C SER A 21 -13.51 -15.67 -1.49
N ARG A 22 -13.68 -16.76 -2.27
CA ARG A 22 -13.68 -18.13 -1.74
C ARG A 22 -12.34 -18.51 -1.13
N TYR A 23 -11.24 -18.16 -1.80
CA TYR A 23 -9.90 -18.39 -1.28
C TYR A 23 -9.68 -17.63 0.05
N ALA A 24 -10.04 -16.36 0.10
CA ALA A 24 -9.91 -15.54 1.31
C ALA A 24 -10.71 -16.12 2.49
N ALA A 25 -11.94 -16.59 2.24
CA ALA A 25 -12.78 -17.24 3.24
C ALA A 25 -12.17 -18.55 3.75
N LYS A 26 -11.68 -19.41 2.84
CA LYS A 26 -11.04 -20.69 3.19
C LYS A 26 -9.82 -20.49 4.09
N GLU A 27 -8.98 -19.51 3.75
CA GLU A 27 -7.75 -19.20 4.50
C GLU A 27 -8.01 -18.37 5.77
N LYS A 28 -9.25 -17.97 6.04
CA LYS A 28 -9.63 -17.06 7.15
C LYS A 28 -8.86 -15.73 7.13
N ARG A 29 -8.66 -15.18 5.93
CA ARG A 29 -7.88 -13.95 5.69
C ARG A 29 -8.74 -12.91 4.99
N SER A 30 -8.42 -11.64 5.20
CA SER A 30 -9.09 -10.55 4.45
C SER A 30 -8.50 -10.41 3.06
N ILE A 31 -9.33 -10.11 2.05
CA ILE A 31 -8.89 -9.81 0.67
C ILE A 31 -7.85 -8.68 0.67
N ARG A 32 -8.07 -7.64 1.49
CA ARG A 32 -7.10 -6.55 1.68
C ARG A 32 -5.75 -7.04 2.20
N GLY A 33 -5.75 -7.98 3.15
CA GLY A 33 -4.53 -8.58 3.69
C GLY A 33 -3.76 -9.34 2.62
N ILE A 34 -4.48 -10.19 1.87
CA ILE A 34 -3.91 -10.96 0.76
C ILE A 34 -3.33 -10.02 -0.31
N ALA A 35 -4.10 -9.04 -0.78
CA ALA A 35 -3.64 -8.07 -1.77
C ALA A 35 -2.41 -7.27 -1.29
N LYS A 36 -2.40 -6.86 -0.02
CA LYS A 36 -1.25 -6.14 0.56
C LYS A 36 0.00 -7.01 0.59
N GLU A 37 -0.11 -8.28 0.98
CA GLU A 37 1.03 -9.19 1.02
C GLU A 37 1.59 -9.46 -0.38
N GLN A 38 0.72 -9.68 -1.36
CA GLN A 38 1.13 -9.90 -2.75
C GLN A 38 1.76 -8.66 -3.38
N LEU A 39 1.26 -7.46 -3.06
CA LEU A 39 1.83 -6.20 -3.55
C LEU A 39 3.10 -5.77 -2.81
N MET A 40 3.34 -6.27 -1.60
CA MET A 40 4.45 -5.78 -0.76
C MET A 40 5.82 -5.91 -1.45
N PRO A 41 6.20 -7.02 -2.10
CA PRO A 41 7.49 -7.14 -2.79
C PRO A 41 7.66 -6.06 -3.87
N LEU A 42 6.63 -5.81 -4.68
CA LEU A 42 6.64 -4.79 -5.72
C LEU A 42 6.74 -3.38 -5.12
N ILE A 43 6.03 -3.12 -4.02
CA ILE A 43 6.13 -1.85 -3.30
C ILE A 43 7.56 -1.64 -2.76
N GLN A 44 8.20 -2.67 -2.23
CA GLN A 44 9.58 -2.57 -1.73
C GLN A 44 10.57 -2.32 -2.87
N GLU A 45 10.38 -2.98 -4.02
CA GLU A 45 11.19 -2.74 -5.21
C GLU A 45 11.00 -1.32 -5.73
N ALA A 46 9.75 -0.85 -5.85
CA ALA A 46 9.42 0.51 -6.26
C ALA A 46 10.02 1.54 -5.30
N LYS A 47 9.98 1.29 -3.98
CA LYS A 47 10.60 2.14 -2.97
C LYS A 47 12.12 2.24 -3.12
N ARG A 48 12.79 1.15 -3.53
CA ARG A 48 14.23 1.15 -3.80
C ARG A 48 14.57 1.94 -5.06
N LYS A 49 13.76 1.80 -6.12
CA LYS A 49 13.94 2.50 -7.41
C LYS A 49 13.59 3.99 -7.32
N PHE A 50 12.58 4.33 -6.52
CA PHE A 50 12.02 5.68 -6.39
C PHE A 50 11.95 6.07 -4.90
N PRO A 51 13.09 6.38 -4.25
CA PRO A 51 13.07 6.85 -2.87
C PRO A 51 12.35 8.20 -2.79
N ARG A 52 11.64 8.43 -1.68
CA ARG A 52 10.98 9.70 -1.42
C ARG A 52 12.03 10.82 -1.34
N GLN A 53 11.86 11.88 -2.12
CA GLN A 53 12.65 13.12 -2.01
C GLN A 53 11.87 14.20 -1.24
N PRO A 54 12.55 15.11 -0.52
CA PRO A 54 13.96 15.04 -0.15
C PRO A 54 14.20 14.04 1.00
N ILE A 55 15.36 13.37 0.96
CA ILE A 55 15.83 12.46 2.02
C ILE A 55 16.20 13.26 3.29
N ASN A 56 16.51 14.55 3.11
CA ASN A 56 16.71 15.50 4.19
C ASN A 56 15.38 16.17 4.50
N ALA A 57 14.93 16.10 5.75
CA ALA A 57 13.98 17.07 6.26
C ALA A 57 14.57 18.46 5.96
N SER A 58 13.82 19.34 5.29
CA SER A 58 14.19 20.75 5.24
C SER A 58 14.50 21.19 6.68
N PRO A 59 15.60 21.93 6.92
CA PRO A 59 15.86 22.48 8.25
C PRO A 59 14.61 23.26 8.70
N PRO A 60 14.26 23.19 10.00
CA PRO A 60 13.14 23.97 10.52
C PRO A 60 13.35 25.42 10.14
N ILE A 61 12.31 26.05 9.58
CA ILE A 61 12.27 27.47 9.30
C ILE A 61 12.06 28.16 10.64
N ASP A 62 13.09 28.17 11.49
CA ASP A 62 13.12 28.91 12.73
C ASP A 62 14.51 29.55 12.83
N ASP A 63 14.70 30.66 12.10
CA ASP A 63 15.64 31.73 12.44
C ASP A 63 15.46 32.92 11.47
N VAL A 64 14.43 33.73 11.72
CA VAL A 64 14.45 35.17 11.36
C VAL A 64 13.66 35.93 12.43
N HIS A 65 14.33 36.34 13.52
CA HIS A 65 14.02 37.54 14.29
C HIS A 65 15.28 38.07 14.97
#